data_AF-A0A9Q0YGS9-F1
#
_entry.id   AF-A0A9Q0YGS9-F1
#
_cell.length_a   1.000
_cell.length_b   1.000
_cell.length_c   1.000
_cell.angle_alpha   90.00
_cell.angle_beta   90.00
_cell.angle_gamma   90.00
#
_symmetry.space_group_name_H-M   'P 1'
#
loop_
_entity.id
_entity.type
_entity.pdbx_description
1 polymer ?
#
loop_
_entity_poly.entity_id
_entity_poly.type
_entity_poly.pdbx_seq_one_letter_code
_entity_poly.pdbx_strand_id
1 'polypeptide(L)'
;MANMDQIISAHNKYILTKQNLQPATQNNCNCRTQSQCPLQGNCLTNNIVYQATVTRHDNHKEETYIGLTENTFKTRYNAHKSSFKHKDKRNATALSEHIWKLKDSNVEHSVKWKLISKARAYSTSSKTCNLCLEEKFFIILKPSLATLNKRNELISSCRHRNKHLLCNYSNR
;
A
#
# COMPACT_ATOMS: atom_id res chain seq x y z
N MET A 1 24.08 -13.55 -36.26
CA MET A 1 22.96 -12.58 -36.38
C MET A 1 21.95 -12.90 -35.31
N ALA A 2 21.51 -11.91 -34.53
CA ALA A 2 20.40 -12.11 -33.60
C ALA A 2 19.10 -12.33 -34.40
N ASN A 3 18.24 -13.24 -33.96
CA ASN A 3 16.96 -13.45 -34.62
C ASN A 3 16.00 -12.28 -34.33
N MET A 4 14.95 -12.13 -35.16
CA MET A 4 13.96 -11.06 -35.01
C MET A 4 13.33 -11.02 -33.61
N ASP A 5 13.06 -12.19 -33.03
CA ASP A 5 12.47 -12.30 -31.70
C ASP A 5 13.37 -11.74 -30.59
N GLN A 6 14.68 -12.00 -30.67
CA GLN A 6 15.67 -11.46 -29.74
C GLN A 6 15.80 -9.93 -29.87
N ILE A 7 15.74 -9.41 -31.09
CA ILE A 7 15.79 -7.95 -31.35
C ILE A 7 14.55 -7.28 -30.74
N ILE A 8 13.36 -7.83 -30.99
CA ILE A 8 12.09 -7.32 -30.45
C ILE A 8 12.09 -7.42 -28.92
N SER A 9 12.52 -8.56 -28.36
CA SER A 9 12.58 -8.77 -26.92
C SER A 9 13.56 -7.84 -26.22
N ALA A 10 14.75 -7.61 -26.81
CA ALA A 10 15.74 -6.68 -26.28
C ALA A 10 15.24 -5.23 -26.31
N HIS A 11 14.60 -4.83 -27.42
CA HIS A 11 14.00 -3.51 -27.57
C HIS A 11 12.87 -3.28 -26.55
N ASN A 12 11.96 -4.25 -26.40
CA ASN A 12 10.89 -4.21 -25.41
C ASN A 12 11.45 -4.12 -23.99
N LYS A 13 12.48 -4.92 -23.67
CA LYS A 13 13.15 -4.87 -22.36
C LYS A 13 13.75 -3.48 -22.11
N TYR A 14 14.41 -2.89 -23.10
CA TYR A 14 14.98 -1.56 -23.00
C TYR A 14 13.92 -0.47 -22.74
N ILE A 15 12.84 -0.44 -23.52
CA ILE A 15 11.72 0.50 -23.33
C ILE A 15 11.15 0.37 -21.91
N LEU A 16 10.91 -0.87 -21.46
CA LEU A 16 10.35 -1.15 -20.13
C LEU A 16 11.32 -0.75 -19.01
N THR A 17 12.64 -0.94 -19.16
CA THR A 17 13.62 -0.46 -18.19
C THR A 17 13.73 1.06 -18.13
N LYS A 18 13.61 1.74 -19.28
CA LYS A 18 13.68 3.21 -19.34
C LYS A 18 12.50 3.88 -18.63
N GLN A 19 11.32 3.27 -18.67
CA GLN A 19 10.14 3.70 -17.89
C GLN A 19 10.31 3.51 -16.36
N ASN A 20 11.21 2.63 -15.92
CA ASN A 20 11.46 2.36 -14.49
C ASN A 20 12.55 3.27 -13.87
N LEU A 21 13.29 4.03 -14.68
CA LEU A 21 14.25 5.03 -14.20
C LEU A 21 13.47 6.29 -13.76
N GLN A 22 13.03 6.34 -12.51
CA GLN A 22 12.53 7.58 -11.91
C GLN A 22 13.71 8.55 -11.70
N PRO A 23 13.61 9.83 -12.12
CA PRO A 23 14.64 10.82 -11.83
C PRO A 23 14.74 11.03 -10.31
N ALA A 24 15.98 11.15 -9.85
CA ALA A 24 16.31 11.53 -8.48
C ALA A 24 15.84 12.96 -8.17
N THR A 25 15.62 13.23 -6.87
CA THR A 25 15.13 14.47 -6.24
C THR A 25 13.65 14.80 -6.45
N GLN A 26 12.76 14.01 -5.84
CA GLN A 26 11.38 14.45 -5.58
C GLN A 26 11.26 14.89 -4.11
N ASN A 27 10.69 16.08 -3.88
CA ASN A 27 10.18 16.45 -2.56
C ASN A 27 9.20 15.37 -2.08
N ASN A 28 9.59 14.59 -1.08
CA ASN A 28 8.79 13.44 -0.60
C ASN A 28 7.57 13.86 0.24
N CYS A 29 7.34 15.16 0.41
CA CYS A 29 6.20 15.74 1.12
C CYS A 29 5.74 17.06 0.52
N ASN A 30 4.43 17.29 0.51
CA ASN A 30 3.79 18.57 0.20
C ASN A 30 2.71 18.92 1.25
N CYS A 31 2.94 18.54 2.51
CA CYS A 31 2.07 18.95 3.62
C CYS A 31 2.33 20.42 3.97
N ARG A 32 1.27 21.18 4.31
CA ARG A 32 1.40 22.58 4.76
C ARG A 32 2.29 22.69 6.02
N THR A 33 2.15 21.73 6.92
CA THR A 33 2.97 21.60 8.12
C THR A 33 3.68 20.26 8.09
N GLN A 34 5.01 20.28 7.93
CA GLN A 34 5.80 19.05 7.76
C GLN A 34 5.86 18.19 9.02
N SER A 35 5.84 18.80 10.21
CA SER A 35 5.83 18.09 11.50
C SER A 35 4.56 17.24 11.71
N GLN A 36 3.45 17.59 11.04
CA GLN A 36 2.19 16.84 11.11
C GLN A 36 2.05 15.79 10.01
N CYS A 37 3.09 15.55 9.22
CA CYS A 37 3.05 14.54 8.18
C CYS A 37 2.88 13.14 8.81
N PRO A 38 1.84 12.37 8.43
CA PRO A 38 1.58 11.06 9.02
C PRO A 38 2.71 10.05 8.77
N LEU A 39 3.56 10.30 7.77
CA LEU A 39 4.73 9.48 7.43
C LEU A 39 6.04 10.27 7.53
N GLN A 40 6.14 11.19 8.50
CA GLN A 40 7.39 11.91 8.84
C GLN A 40 8.08 12.57 7.64
N GLY A 41 7.32 13.27 6.79
CA GLY A 41 7.87 13.94 5.61
C GLY A 41 8.01 13.05 4.37
N ASN A 42 7.44 11.84 4.38
CA ASN A 42 7.51 10.90 3.25
C ASN A 42 6.14 10.54 2.65
N CYS A 43 5.11 11.37 2.84
CA CYS A 43 3.74 11.04 2.42
C CYS A 43 3.55 10.94 0.89
N LEU A 44 4.46 11.47 0.07
CA LEU A 44 4.40 11.32 -1.39
C LEU A 44 5.08 10.05 -1.89
N THR A 45 5.66 9.24 -1.00
CA THR A 45 6.25 7.95 -1.38
C THR A 45 5.18 7.01 -1.92
N ASN A 46 5.45 6.42 -3.07
CA ASN A 46 4.60 5.45 -3.74
C ASN A 46 5.23 4.05 -3.70
N ASN A 47 4.46 3.02 -4.07
CA ASN A 47 4.93 1.63 -4.10
C ASN A 47 5.48 1.14 -2.76
N ILE A 48 4.69 1.31 -1.69
CA ILE A 48 5.12 1.01 -0.32
C ILE A 48 4.22 0.03 0.40
N VAL A 49 4.83 -0.72 1.31
CA VAL A 49 4.16 -1.42 2.40
C VAL A 49 4.33 -0.55 3.65
N TYR A 50 3.23 -0.27 4.33
CA TYR A 50 3.19 0.55 5.54
C TYR A 50 2.52 -0.22 6.68
N GLN A 51 2.78 0.23 7.90
CA GLN A 51 2.11 -0.21 9.11
C GLN A 51 1.27 0.94 9.68
N ALA A 52 0.09 0.61 10.19
CA ALA A 52 -0.68 1.44 11.11
C ALA A 52 -0.66 0.79 12.49
N THR A 53 -0.35 1.56 13.53
CA THR A 53 -0.49 1.13 14.93
C THR A 53 -1.64 1.91 15.53
N VAL A 54 -2.65 1.20 16.02
CA VAL A 54 -3.79 1.75 16.74
C VAL A 54 -3.53 1.54 18.23
N THR A 55 -3.44 2.64 18.99
CA THR A 55 -3.24 2.60 20.44
C THR A 55 -4.54 3.04 21.10
N ARG A 56 -5.12 2.17 21.93
CA ARG A 56 -6.28 2.51 22.76
C ARG A 56 -5.86 3.37 23.95
N HIS A 57 -6.69 4.31 24.36
CA HIS A 57 -6.38 5.19 25.48
C HIS A 57 -6.80 4.63 26.84
N ASP A 58 -7.72 3.66 26.87
CA ASP A 58 -8.26 3.08 28.10
C ASP A 58 -7.30 2.10 28.78
N ASN A 59 -6.58 1.29 27.99
CA ASN A 59 -5.69 0.24 28.50
C ASN A 59 -4.32 0.23 27.82
N HIS A 60 -4.01 1.22 26.99
CA HIS A 60 -2.76 1.31 26.22
C HIS A 60 -2.46 0.10 25.33
N LYS A 61 -3.46 -0.74 25.04
CA LYS A 61 -3.27 -1.88 24.14
C LYS A 61 -3.05 -1.36 22.73
N GLU A 62 -2.03 -1.92 22.08
CA GLU A 62 -1.71 -1.64 20.70
C GLU A 62 -2.11 -2.79 19.78
N GLU A 63 -2.71 -2.44 18.64
CA GLU A 63 -2.99 -3.37 17.56
C GLU A 63 -2.44 -2.79 16.26
N THR A 64 -1.89 -3.66 15.41
CA THR A 64 -1.14 -3.25 14.23
C THR A 64 -1.77 -3.80 12.95
N TYR A 65 -1.66 -3.03 11.88
CA TYR A 65 -2.17 -3.37 10.57
C TYR A 65 -1.11 -3.10 9.51
N ILE A 66 -0.86 -4.09 8.66
CA ILE A 66 -0.06 -3.96 7.45
C ILE A 66 -0.98 -3.67 6.27
N GLY A 67 -0.60 -2.70 5.45
CA GLY A 67 -1.24 -2.50 4.16
C GLY A 67 -0.24 -2.02 3.11
N LEU A 68 -0.60 -2.22 1.85
CA LEU A 68 0.17 -1.72 0.71
C LEU A 68 -0.51 -0.53 0.00
N THR A 69 0.29 0.20 -0.78
CA THR A 69 -0.22 1.12 -1.80
C THR A 69 0.73 1.27 -2.97
N GLU A 70 0.21 1.12 -4.20
CA GLU A 70 0.93 1.50 -5.41
C GLU A 70 0.96 3.02 -5.60
N ASN A 71 -0.14 3.71 -5.24
CA ASN A 71 -0.24 5.17 -5.24
C ASN A 71 0.65 5.79 -4.16
N THR A 72 0.63 7.12 -4.03
CA THR A 72 1.29 7.79 -2.91
C THR A 72 0.61 7.45 -1.58
N PHE A 73 1.39 7.40 -0.49
CA PHE A 73 0.86 7.19 0.85
C PHE A 73 -0.20 8.22 1.22
N LYS A 74 -0.05 9.49 0.82
CA LYS A 74 -1.01 10.57 1.06
C LYS A 74 -2.39 10.22 0.51
N THR A 75 -2.47 9.68 -0.71
CA THR A 75 -3.74 9.23 -1.30
C THR A 75 -4.36 8.09 -0.50
N ARG A 76 -3.56 7.10 -0.09
CA ARG A 76 -4.03 5.97 0.73
C ARG A 76 -4.48 6.41 2.12
N TYR A 77 -3.74 7.31 2.75
CA TYR A 77 -4.06 7.91 4.04
C TYR A 77 -5.40 8.66 3.99
N ASN A 78 -5.64 9.44 2.94
CA ASN A 78 -6.93 10.12 2.74
C ASN A 78 -8.08 9.13 2.59
N ALA A 79 -7.86 8.02 1.86
CA ALA A 79 -8.86 6.96 1.75
C ALA A 79 -9.17 6.31 3.12
N HIS A 80 -8.16 6.05 3.94
CA HIS A 80 -8.35 5.59 5.32
C HIS A 80 -9.12 6.59 6.17
N LYS A 81 -8.74 7.88 6.15
CA LYS A 81 -9.47 8.94 6.85
C LYS A 81 -10.94 9.02 6.42
N SER A 82 -11.24 8.86 5.13
CA SER A 82 -12.61 8.76 4.63
C SER A 82 -13.32 7.53 5.21
N SER A 83 -12.68 6.35 5.20
CA SER A 83 -13.26 5.12 5.77
C SER A 83 -13.51 5.19 7.28
N PHE A 84 -12.72 5.98 8.01
CA PHE A 84 -12.93 6.19 9.43
C PHE A 84 -14.05 7.20 9.71
N LYS A 85 -14.42 8.03 8.73
CA LYS A 85 -15.47 9.05 8.88
C LYS A 85 -16.85 8.54 8.45
N HIS A 86 -16.93 7.81 7.34
CA HIS A 86 -18.19 7.40 6.75
C HIS A 86 -18.51 5.93 7.06
N LYS A 87 -19.70 5.68 7.62
CA LYS A 87 -20.12 4.38 8.17
C LYS A 87 -20.30 3.29 7.09
N ASP A 88 -20.70 3.68 5.88
CA ASP A 88 -20.79 2.83 4.69
C ASP A 88 -19.45 2.17 4.35
N LYS A 89 -18.33 2.84 4.66
CA LYS A 89 -16.96 2.35 4.41
C LYS A 89 -16.35 1.60 5.58
N ARG A 90 -17.11 1.26 6.63
CA ARG A 90 -16.56 0.64 7.84
C ARG A 90 -15.80 -0.66 7.57
N ASN A 91 -16.25 -1.45 6.59
CA ASN A 91 -15.67 -2.75 6.24
C ASN A 91 -14.69 -2.68 5.06
N ALA A 92 -14.23 -1.49 4.68
CA ALA A 92 -13.30 -1.34 3.54
C ALA A 92 -11.94 -2.01 3.78
N THR A 93 -11.50 -2.09 5.03
CA THR A 93 -10.27 -2.77 5.47
C THR A 93 -10.45 -3.33 6.87
N ALA A 94 -9.63 -4.31 7.27
CA ALA A 94 -9.60 -4.74 8.67
C ALA A 94 -9.27 -3.59 9.66
N LEU A 95 -8.44 -2.63 9.24
CA LEU A 95 -8.14 -1.42 10.03
C LEU A 95 -9.39 -0.56 10.26
N SER A 96 -10.15 -0.27 9.22
CA SER A 96 -11.38 0.53 9.34
C SER A 96 -12.42 -0.20 10.19
N GLU A 97 -12.55 -1.52 10.03
CA GLU A 97 -13.48 -2.33 10.83
C GLU A 97 -13.14 -2.22 12.33
N HIS A 98 -11.85 -2.34 12.68
CA HIS A 98 -11.37 -2.21 14.04
C HIS A 98 -11.62 -0.81 14.62
N ILE A 99 -11.32 0.24 13.86
CA ILE A 99 -11.58 1.62 14.29
C ILE A 99 -13.07 1.87 14.55
N TRP A 100 -13.96 1.34 13.70
CA TRP A 100 -15.40 1.44 13.94
C TRP A 100 -15.86 0.66 15.16
N LYS A 101 -15.28 -0.51 15.46
CA LYS A 101 -15.54 -1.23 16.71
C LYS A 101 -15.17 -0.41 17.95
N LEU A 102 -14.02 0.28 17.91
CA LEU A 102 -13.62 1.19 19.00
C LEU A 102 -14.58 2.37 19.15
N LYS A 103 -15.00 2.98 18.03
CA LYS A 103 -15.98 4.07 18.03
C LYS A 103 -17.36 3.65 18.55
N ASP A 104 -17.85 2.51 18.09
CA ASP A 104 -19.13 1.94 18.52
C ASP A 104 -19.11 1.63 20.04
N SER A 105 -17.93 1.31 20.58
CA SER A 105 -17.70 1.09 22.02
C SER A 105 -17.32 2.37 22.80
N ASN A 106 -17.33 3.53 22.15
CA ASN A 106 -16.91 4.82 22.70
C ASN A 106 -15.50 4.83 23.31
N VAL A 107 -14.57 4.07 22.73
CA VAL A 107 -13.17 4.01 23.16
C VAL A 107 -12.31 4.98 22.34
N GLU A 108 -11.69 5.93 23.03
CA GLU A 108 -10.72 6.82 22.42
C GLU A 108 -9.45 6.07 22.00
N HIS A 109 -8.91 6.48 20.85
CA HIS A 109 -7.75 5.84 20.25
C HIS A 109 -6.94 6.81 19.39
N SER A 110 -5.68 6.47 19.18
CA SER A 110 -4.78 7.17 18.26
C SER A 110 -4.23 6.20 17.21
N VAL A 111 -3.87 6.73 16.04
CA VAL A 111 -3.31 5.93 14.93
C VAL A 111 -1.99 6.54 14.47
N LYS A 112 -0.91 5.77 14.58
CA LYS A 112 0.43 6.14 14.08
C LYS A 112 0.76 5.31 12.84
N TRP A 113 1.49 5.89 11.90
CA TRP A 113 1.86 5.24 10.64
C TRP A 113 3.38 5.14 10.49
N LYS A 114 3.84 4.06 9.88
CA LYS A 114 5.26 3.81 9.64
C LYS A 114 5.47 3.18 8.27
N LEU A 115 6.54 3.58 7.59
CA LEU A 115 7.01 2.92 6.37
C LEU A 115 7.71 1.61 6.75
N ILE A 116 7.31 0.50 6.14
CA ILE A 116 7.91 -0.82 6.39
C ILE A 116 8.87 -1.20 5.27
N SER A 117 8.42 -1.08 4.02
CA SER A 117 9.22 -1.42 2.86
C SER A 117 8.75 -0.68 1.61
N LYS A 118 9.62 -0.61 0.60
CA LYS A 118 9.32 -0.09 -0.72
C LYS A 118 9.55 -1.19 -1.75
N ALA A 119 8.52 -1.53 -2.51
CA ALA A 119 8.58 -2.58 -3.51
C ALA A 119 7.75 -2.26 -4.73
N ARG A 120 8.26 -2.65 -5.90
CA ARG A 120 7.59 -2.39 -7.18
C ARG A 120 6.25 -3.14 -7.24
N ALA A 121 5.22 -2.45 -7.72
CA ALA A 121 3.96 -3.07 -8.09
C ALA A 121 4.14 -4.08 -9.25
N TYR A 122 3.04 -4.67 -9.71
CA TYR A 122 3.07 -5.68 -10.76
C TYR A 122 3.76 -5.17 -12.03
N SER A 123 4.61 -6.01 -12.64
CA SER A 123 5.20 -5.78 -13.96
C SER A 123 4.84 -6.90 -14.92
N THR A 124 4.50 -6.55 -16.17
CA THR A 124 4.26 -7.53 -17.24
C THR A 124 5.52 -8.26 -17.68
N SER A 125 6.71 -7.66 -17.47
CA SER A 125 8.00 -8.27 -17.81
C SER A 125 8.33 -9.46 -16.90
N SER A 126 8.22 -9.26 -15.59
CA SER A 126 8.51 -10.31 -14.60
C SER A 126 7.30 -11.19 -14.28
N LYS A 127 6.08 -10.71 -14.59
CA LYS A 127 4.80 -11.31 -14.18
C LYS A 127 4.66 -11.45 -12.65
N THR A 128 5.40 -10.66 -11.88
CA THR A 128 5.40 -10.66 -10.42
C THR A 128 4.95 -9.32 -9.87
N CYS A 129 4.35 -9.34 -8.68
CA CYS A 129 4.04 -8.13 -7.91
C CYS A 129 4.76 -8.18 -6.57
N ASN A 130 5.94 -7.56 -6.51
CA ASN A 130 6.75 -7.57 -5.30
C ASN A 130 6.05 -6.82 -4.16
N LEU A 131 5.28 -5.77 -4.48
CA LEU A 131 4.47 -5.05 -3.50
C LEU A 131 3.46 -5.95 -2.76
N CYS A 132 2.70 -6.78 -3.50
CA CYS A 132 1.79 -7.74 -2.89
C CYS A 132 2.53 -8.87 -2.17
N LEU A 133 3.65 -9.35 -2.73
CA LEU A 133 4.44 -10.42 -2.10
C LEU A 133 5.03 -9.96 -0.78
N GLU A 134 5.54 -8.73 -0.69
CA GLU A 134 6.06 -8.17 0.56
C GLU A 134 4.96 -7.98 1.61
N GLU A 135 3.80 -7.46 1.22
CA GLU A 135 2.66 -7.36 2.15
C GLU A 135 2.32 -8.73 2.74
N LYS A 136 2.20 -9.76 1.89
CA LYS A 136 1.93 -11.13 2.33
C LYS A 136 3.05 -11.67 3.22
N PHE A 137 4.31 -11.42 2.87
CA PHE A 137 5.47 -11.80 3.67
C PHE A 137 5.38 -11.23 5.09
N PHE A 138 5.10 -9.93 5.23
CA PHE A 138 4.99 -9.29 6.54
C PHE A 138 3.81 -9.81 7.36
N ILE A 139 2.65 -10.02 6.73
CA ILE A 139 1.47 -10.55 7.43
C ILE A 139 1.71 -12.00 7.90
N ILE A 140 2.38 -12.84 7.11
CA ILE A 140 2.60 -14.26 7.42
C ILE A 140 3.74 -14.45 8.42
N LEU A 141 4.90 -13.85 8.14
CA LEU A 141 6.14 -14.14 8.88
C LEU A 141 6.42 -13.15 10.01
N LYS A 142 5.69 -12.03 10.08
CA LYS A 142 5.79 -11.05 11.18
C LYS A 142 4.40 -10.73 11.76
N PRO A 143 3.71 -11.72 12.36
CA PRO A 143 2.34 -11.54 12.84
C PRO A 143 2.19 -10.44 13.91
N SER A 144 3.24 -10.15 14.68
CA SER A 144 3.27 -9.04 15.63
C SER A 144 3.15 -7.66 14.97
N LEU A 145 3.45 -7.54 13.66
CA LEU A 145 3.28 -6.31 12.89
C LEU A 145 1.91 -6.23 12.21
N ALA A 146 1.12 -7.30 12.21
CA ALA A 146 -0.11 -7.44 11.43
C ALA A 146 -1.27 -8.02 12.25
N THR A 147 -1.42 -7.63 13.53
CA THR A 147 -2.40 -8.23 14.45
C THR A 147 -3.85 -8.10 13.97
N LEU A 148 -4.16 -7.08 13.17
CA LEU A 148 -5.50 -6.82 12.62
C LEU A 148 -5.77 -7.51 11.28
N ASN A 149 -4.73 -7.89 10.52
CA ASN A 149 -4.90 -8.43 9.17
C ASN A 149 -5.56 -9.81 9.19
N LYS A 150 -6.53 -10.05 8.30
CA LYS A 150 -7.20 -11.33 8.18
C LYS A 150 -6.44 -12.25 7.22
N ARG A 151 -6.18 -13.50 7.61
CA ARG A 151 -5.45 -14.47 6.77
C ARG A 151 -6.15 -14.77 5.44
N ASN A 152 -7.49 -14.72 5.39
CA ASN A 152 -8.25 -14.94 4.16
C ASN A 152 -7.94 -13.87 3.07
N GLU A 153 -7.48 -12.68 3.46
CA GLU A 153 -7.10 -11.62 2.51
C GLU A 153 -5.85 -12.00 1.70
N LEU A 154 -5.02 -12.94 2.20
CA LEU A 154 -3.77 -13.38 1.56
C LEU A 154 -4.00 -14.24 0.32
N ILE A 155 -5.17 -14.87 0.20
CA ILE A 155 -5.52 -15.77 -0.92
C ILE A 155 -5.98 -14.98 -2.14
N SER A 156 -6.26 -13.68 -1.98
CA SER A 156 -6.71 -12.82 -3.07
C SER A 156 -5.68 -12.72 -4.20
N SER A 157 -6.21 -12.65 -5.43
CA SER A 157 -5.43 -12.41 -6.64
C SER A 157 -4.85 -10.99 -6.63
N CYS A 158 -3.70 -10.81 -7.31
CA CYS A 158 -3.04 -9.52 -7.35
C CYS A 158 -3.89 -8.47 -8.09
N ARG A 159 -4.51 -7.55 -7.35
CA ARG A 159 -5.28 -6.42 -7.90
C ARG A 159 -4.46 -5.54 -8.85
N HIS A 160 -3.14 -5.43 -8.66
CA HIS A 160 -2.28 -4.63 -9.55
C HIS A 160 -2.08 -5.28 -10.92
N ARG A 161 -2.32 -6.58 -11.06
CA ARG A 161 -2.30 -7.25 -12.37
C ARG A 161 -3.45 -6.76 -13.24
N ASN A 162 -4.61 -6.45 -12.64
CA ASN A 162 -5.83 -6.09 -13.38
C ASN A 162 -5.63 -4.86 -14.27
N LYS A 163 -4.84 -3.88 -13.83
CA LYS A 163 -4.55 -2.65 -14.61
C LYS A 163 -3.80 -2.89 -15.92
N HIS A 164 -3.23 -4.10 -16.11
CA HIS A 164 -2.50 -4.51 -17.31
C HIS A 164 -3.30 -5.45 -18.21
N LEU A 165 -4.54 -5.78 -17.83
CA LEU A 165 -5.44 -6.57 -18.68
C LEU A 165 -6.00 -5.69 -19.80
N LEU A 166 -6.09 -6.25 -21.01
CA LEU A 166 -6.61 -5.55 -22.19
C LEU A 166 -8.05 -5.04 -21.98
N CYS A 167 -8.87 -5.78 -21.24
CA CYS A 167 -10.24 -5.36 -20.91
C CYS A 167 -10.31 -4.06 -20.08
N ASN A 168 -9.21 -3.64 -19.45
CA ASN A 168 -9.13 -2.42 -18.66
C ASN A 168 -8.40 -1.29 -19.40
N TYR A 169 -8.05 -1.48 -20.68
CA TYR A 169 -7.31 -0.49 -21.47
C TYR A 169 -8.18 0.72 -21.86
N SER A 170 -9.48 0.52 -22.08
CA SER A 170 -10.44 1.55 -22.49
C SER A 170 -10.77 2.60 -21.41
N ASN A 171 -10.32 2.38 -20.17
CA ASN A 171 -10.61 3.23 -19.00
C ASN A 171 -9.37 4.02 -18.51
N ARG A 172 -8.35 4.17 -19.36
CA ARG A 172 -7.13 4.95 -19.05
C ARG A 172 -7.11 6.28 -19.74
#